data_AF-A0A2N3KIR9-F1
#
_entry.id   AF-A0A2N3KIR9-F1
#
_cell.length_a   1.000
_cell.length_b   1.000
_cell.length_c   1.000
_cell.angle_alpha   90.00
_cell.angle_beta   90.00
_cell.angle_gamma   90.00
#
_symmetry.space_group_name_H-M   'P 1'
#
loop_
_entity.id
_entity.type
_entity.pdbx_description
1 polymer ?
#
loop_
_entity_poly.entity_id
_entity_poly.type
_entity_poly.pdbx_seq_one_letter_code
_entity_poly.pdbx_strand_id
1 'polypeptide(L)'
;MTWQEEAARIIAELDAKLPIDMPFKERRKAVRDANPWGRQRSWPYKAWCRAQREYLGRFIPADEKLKKLPLTPLELMIEQVKSGVLQSSDKPGSQ
;
A
#
# COMPACT_ATOMS: atom_id res chain seq x y z
N MET A 1 -10.23 -21.33 13.17
CA MET A 1 -9.09 -20.97 12.32
C MET A 1 -9.60 -20.59 10.94
N THR A 2 -9.41 -19.35 10.51
CA THR A 2 -9.83 -18.84 9.20
C THR A 2 -8.71 -18.94 8.17
N TRP A 3 -9.05 -18.90 6.87
CA TRP A 3 -8.04 -18.83 5.79
C TRP A 3 -7.09 -17.63 5.93
N GLN A 4 -7.58 -16.53 6.50
CA GLN A 4 -6.77 -15.33 6.72
C GLN A 4 -5.78 -15.53 7.87
N GLU A 5 -6.20 -16.16 8.97
CA GLU A 5 -5.32 -16.51 10.09
C GLU A 5 -4.20 -17.47 9.65
N GLU A 6 -4.55 -18.49 8.86
CA GLU A 6 -3.58 -19.43 8.32
C GLU A 6 -2.57 -18.74 7.37
N ALA A 7 -3.04 -17.87 6.47
CA ALA A 7 -2.17 -17.10 5.60
C ALA A 7 -1.23 -16.18 6.41
N ALA A 8 -1.76 -15.52 7.45
CA ALA A 8 -0.97 -14.66 8.33
C ALA A 8 0.09 -15.45 9.10
N ARG A 9 -0.24 -16.66 9.58
CA ARG A 9 0.71 -17.55 10.24
C ARG A 9 1.87 -17.93 9.32
N ILE A 10 1.57 -18.36 8.10
CA ILE A 10 2.60 -18.73 7.10
C ILE A 10 3.52 -17.55 6.80
N ILE A 11 2.96 -16.35 6.64
CA ILE A 11 3.75 -15.14 6.39
C ILE A 11 4.63 -14.79 7.60
N ALA A 12 4.13 -14.95 8.83
CA ALA A 12 4.92 -14.70 10.05
C ALA A 12 6.08 -15.71 10.20
N GLU A 13 5.83 -16.98 9.92
CA GLU A 13 6.88 -18.02 9.90
C GLU A 13 7.94 -17.77 8.82
N LEU A 14 7.52 -17.26 7.66
CA LEU A 14 8.44 -16.82 6.62
C LEU A 14 9.26 -15.61 7.09
N ASP A 15 8.61 -14.58 7.63
CA ASP A 15 9.25 -13.34 8.09
C ASP A 15 10.34 -13.61 9.13
N ALA A 16 10.09 -14.55 10.06
CA ALA A 16 11.08 -14.97 11.05
C ALA A 16 12.37 -15.58 10.45
N LYS A 17 12.31 -16.04 9.19
CA LYS A 17 13.45 -16.63 8.46
C LYS A 17 14.08 -15.65 7.47
N LEU A 18 13.44 -14.52 7.20
CA LEU A 18 13.94 -13.54 6.24
C LEU A 18 14.96 -12.59 6.87
N PRO A 19 16.03 -12.19 6.15
CA PRO A 19 16.91 -11.12 6.57
C PRO A 19 16.13 -9.81 6.80
N ILE A 20 16.51 -9.06 7.83
CA ILE A 20 15.84 -7.79 8.19
C ILE A 20 16.05 -6.71 7.12
N ASP A 21 17.21 -6.72 6.47
CA ASP A 21 17.66 -5.78 5.45
C ASP A 21 17.27 -6.18 4.01
N MET A 22 16.51 -7.28 3.85
CA MET A 22 16.07 -7.75 2.53
C MET A 22 15.30 -6.66 1.78
N PRO A 23 15.69 -6.34 0.52
CA PRO A 23 14.99 -5.37 -0.31
C PRO A 23 13.50 -5.68 -0.47
N PHE A 24 12.65 -4.65 -0.46
CA PHE A 24 11.19 -4.80 -0.53
C PHE A 24 10.71 -5.62 -1.75
N LYS A 25 11.38 -5.48 -2.90
CA LYS A 25 11.07 -6.24 -4.12
C LYS A 25 11.29 -7.74 -3.93
N GLU A 26 12.37 -8.12 -3.24
CA GLU A 26 12.70 -9.51 -2.94
C GLU A 26 11.78 -10.06 -1.86
N ARG A 27 11.52 -9.30 -0.80
CA ARG A 27 10.55 -9.65 0.24
C ARG A 27 9.17 -9.93 -0.34
N ARG A 28 8.69 -9.09 -1.26
CA ARG A 28 7.42 -9.30 -1.98
C ARG A 28 7.43 -10.59 -2.81
N LYS A 29 8.56 -10.91 -3.45
CA LYS A 29 8.71 -12.16 -4.23
C LYS A 29 8.70 -13.37 -3.30
N ALA A 30 9.47 -13.35 -2.22
CA ALA A 30 9.54 -14.42 -1.22
C ALA A 30 8.14 -14.74 -0.64
N VAL A 31 7.39 -13.71 -0.23
CA VAL A 31 6.01 -13.90 0.24
C VAL A 31 5.17 -14.54 -0.86
N ARG A 32 5.14 -13.98 -2.08
CA ARG A 32 4.35 -14.52 -3.19
C ARG A 32 4.64 -16.01 -3.47
N ASP A 33 5.90 -16.41 -3.40
CA ASP A 33 6.34 -17.77 -3.70
C ASP A 33 6.00 -18.75 -2.57
N ALA A 34 5.85 -18.26 -1.33
CA ALA A 34 5.44 -19.05 -0.17
C ALA A 34 3.94 -19.38 -0.11
N ASN A 35 3.13 -18.95 -1.08
CA ASN A 35 1.69 -19.22 -1.11
C ASN A 35 1.41 -20.73 -1.33
N PRO A 36 0.81 -21.44 -0.36
CA PRO A 36 0.57 -22.88 -0.48
C PRO A 36 -0.58 -23.23 -1.43
N TRP A 37 -1.49 -22.28 -1.71
CA TRP A 37 -2.74 -22.55 -2.46
C TRP A 37 -2.67 -22.18 -3.95
N GLY A 38 -1.54 -21.65 -4.40
CA GLY A 38 -1.37 -21.21 -5.78
C GLY A 38 -2.26 -20.03 -6.18
N ARG A 39 -2.33 -19.75 -7.48
CA ARG A 39 -3.00 -18.56 -8.07
C ARG A 39 -4.41 -18.83 -8.59
N GLN A 40 -5.12 -19.79 -8.02
CA GLN A 40 -6.49 -20.07 -8.46
C GLN A 40 -7.47 -19.04 -7.89
N ARG A 41 -8.58 -18.79 -8.60
CA ARG A 41 -9.65 -17.87 -8.15
C ARG A 41 -10.50 -18.51 -7.05
N SER A 42 -9.88 -18.80 -5.90
CA SER A 42 -10.51 -19.41 -4.73
C SER A 42 -10.44 -18.48 -3.52
N TRP A 43 -11.30 -18.73 -2.52
CA TRP A 43 -11.31 -17.99 -1.25
C TRP A 43 -9.94 -17.99 -0.52
N PRO A 44 -9.17 -19.10 -0.48
CA PRO A 44 -7.82 -19.12 0.08
C PRO A 44 -6.86 -18.13 -0.61
N TYR A 45 -6.91 -18.04 -1.94
CA TYR A 45 -6.07 -17.08 -2.67
C TYR A 45 -6.43 -15.63 -2.35
N LYS A 46 -7.72 -15.31 -2.20
CA LYS A 46 -8.15 -13.97 -1.75
C LYS A 46 -7.66 -13.66 -0.33
N ALA A 47 -7.75 -14.63 0.57
CA ALA A 47 -7.24 -14.50 1.93
C ALA A 47 -5.71 -14.28 1.94
N TRP A 48 -4.97 -15.02 1.12
CA TRP A 48 -3.55 -14.84 0.89
C TRP A 48 -3.21 -13.42 0.42
N CYS A 49 -3.89 -12.93 -0.62
CA CYS A 49 -3.70 -11.58 -1.15
C CYS A 49 -4.02 -10.48 -0.13
N ARG A 50 -4.92 -10.73 0.83
CA ARG A 50 -5.21 -9.81 1.94
C ARG A 50 -4.06 -9.82 2.95
N ALA A 51 -3.68 -10.99 3.45
CA ALA A 51 -2.59 -11.12 4.43
C ALA A 51 -1.26 -10.57 3.87
N GLN A 52 -0.97 -10.82 2.59
CA GLN A 52 0.20 -10.25 1.91
C GLN A 52 0.19 -8.71 1.92
N ARG A 53 -0.95 -8.06 1.65
CA ARG A 53 -1.06 -6.59 1.68
C ARG A 53 -0.87 -6.03 3.07
N GLU A 54 -1.49 -6.66 4.07
CA GLU A 54 -1.37 -6.24 5.48
C GLU A 54 0.09 -6.35 5.97
N TYR A 55 0.78 -7.43 5.62
CA TYR A 55 2.19 -7.63 5.97
C TYR A 55 3.12 -6.68 5.21
N LEU A 56 3.05 -6.65 3.87
CA LEU A 56 3.94 -5.81 3.06
C LEU A 56 3.70 -4.31 3.31
N GLY A 57 2.49 -3.93 3.73
CA GLY A 57 2.17 -2.54 4.10
C GLY A 57 3.03 -1.98 5.23
N ARG A 58 3.65 -2.84 6.05
CA ARG A 58 4.58 -2.44 7.12
C ARG A 58 5.95 -1.98 6.60
N PHE A 59 6.31 -2.41 5.38
CA PHE A 59 7.62 -2.15 4.78
C PHE A 59 7.57 -1.09 3.67
N ILE A 60 6.38 -0.60 3.31
CA ILE A 60 6.24 0.48 2.34
C ILE A 60 6.60 1.80 3.05
N PRO A 61 7.60 2.54 2.56
CA PRO A 61 7.91 3.84 3.14
C PRO A 61 6.75 4.81 2.88
N ALA A 62 6.49 5.70 3.84
CA ALA A 62 5.29 6.54 3.85
C ALA A 62 5.17 7.42 2.58
N ASP A 63 6.31 7.81 2.00
CA ASP A 63 6.39 8.57 0.75
C ASP A 63 5.87 7.78 -0.46
N GLU A 64 6.18 6.48 -0.57
CA GLU A 64 5.71 5.63 -1.66
C GLU A 64 4.21 5.31 -1.51
N LYS A 65 3.70 5.29 -0.27
CA LYS A 65 2.27 5.16 0.01
C LYS A 65 1.49 6.39 -0.44
N LEU A 66 2.02 7.59 -0.18
CA LEU A 66 1.45 8.87 -0.63
C LEU A 66 1.42 8.99 -2.16
N LYS A 67 2.50 8.59 -2.86
CA LYS A 67 2.58 8.62 -4.33
C LYS A 67 1.51 7.78 -5.06
N LYS A 68 0.93 6.76 -4.40
CA LYS A 68 -0.06 5.86 -4.99
C LYS A 68 -1.50 6.27 -4.72
N LEU A 69 -1.72 7.24 -3.83
CA LEU A 69 -3.06 7.74 -3.56
C LEU A 69 -3.38 8.84 -4.59
N PRO A 70 -4.57 8.82 -5.23
CA PRO A 70 -5.02 10.01 -5.94
C PRO A 70 -5.09 11.17 -4.93
N LEU A 71 -4.69 12.35 -5.38
CA LEU A 71 -4.82 13.57 -4.57
C LEU A 71 -6.27 13.71 -4.11
N THR A 72 -6.46 14.02 -2.84
CA THR A 72 -7.78 14.33 -2.30
C THR A 72 -8.33 15.61 -2.97
N PRO A 73 -9.65 15.85 -2.97
CA PRO A 73 -10.23 17.06 -3.55
C PRO A 73 -9.60 18.36 -3.03
N LEU A 74 -9.22 18.42 -1.75
CA LEU A 74 -8.57 19.57 -1.14
C LEU A 74 -7.12 19.75 -1.65
N GLU A 75 -6.37 18.67 -1.75
CA GLU A 75 -5.00 18.71 -2.29
C GLU A 75 -4.99 19.07 -3.79
N LEU A 76 -5.99 18.59 -4.54
CA LEU A 76 -6.21 19.00 -5.93
C LEU A 76 -6.47 20.51 -6.03
N MET A 77 -7.28 21.08 -5.14
CA MET A 77 -7.50 22.52 -5.08
C MET A 77 -6.22 23.29 -4.74
N ILE A 78 -5.43 22.82 -3.77
CA ILE A 78 -4.15 23.44 -3.39
C ILE A 78 -3.16 23.41 -4.57
N GLU A 79 -3.05 22.31 -5.29
CA GLU A 79 -2.20 22.20 -6.48
C GLU A 79 -2.72 23.05 -7.64
N GLN A 80 -4.03 23.17 -7.84
CA GLN A 80 -4.63 24.07 -8.84
C GLN A 80 -4.35 25.55 -8.54
N VAL A 81 -4.33 25.94 -7.27
CA VAL A 81 -3.94 27.29 -6.84
C VAL A 81 -2.43 27.51 -7.05
N LYS A 82 -1.59 26.56 -6.64
CA LYS A 82 -0.12 26.63 -6.85
C LYS A 82 0.28 26.68 -8.32
N SER A 83 -0.41 25.92 -9.17
CA SER A 83 -0.18 25.89 -10.61
C SER A 83 -0.79 27.08 -11.36
N GLY A 84 -1.47 27.99 -10.66
CA GLY A 84 -2.08 29.19 -11.22
C GLY A 84 -3.35 28.93 -12.05
N VAL A 85 -3.88 27.71 -12.02
CA VAL A 85 -5.12 27.32 -12.70
C VAL A 85 -6.35 27.90 -11.98
N LEU A 86 -6.29 28.02 -10.66
CA LEU A 86 -7.27 28.75 -9.84
C LEU A 86 -6.62 30.01 -9.28
N GLN A 87 -7.00 31.19 -9.78
CA GLN A 87 -6.59 32.45 -9.17
C GLN A 87 -7.35 32.67 -7.87
N SER A 88 -6.63 32.87 -6.76
CA SER A 88 -7.19 33.35 -5.50
C SER A 88 -7.80 34.73 -5.74
N SER A 89 -9.12 34.79 -5.85
CA SER A 89 -9.87 36.03 -5.99
C SER A 89 -9.93 36.78 -4.66
N ASP A 90 -8.77 37.29 -4.23
CA ASP A 90 -8.68 38.33 -3.20
C ASP A 90 -8.21 39.62 -3.89
N LYS A 91 -9.17 40.36 -4.44
CA LYS A 91 -9.00 41.79 -4.63
C LYS A 91 -9.39 42.46 -3.32
N PRO A 92 -8.49 43.14 -2.59
CA PRO A 92 -8.92 44.06 -1.56
C PRO A 92 -9.65 45.22 -2.25
N GLY A 93 -10.96 45.30 -2.04
CA GLY A 93 -11.76 46.45 -2.43
C GLY A 93 -11.27 47.66 -1.67
N SER A 94 -10.50 48.51 -2.33
CA SER A 94 -10.20 49.86 -1.89
C SER A 94 -11.32 50.77 -2.38
N GLN A 95 -12.18 51.23 -1.47
CA GLN A 95 -12.92 52.49 -1.56
C GLN A 95 -13.25 52.98 -0.16
#